data_AF-A0A831L1K9-F1
#
_entry.id   AF-A0A831L1K9-F1
#
_cell.length_a   1.000
_cell.length_b   1.000
_cell.length_c   1.000
_cell.angle_alpha   90.00
_cell.angle_beta   90.00
_cell.angle_gamma   90.00
#
_symmetry.space_group_name_H-M   'P 1'
#
loop_
_entity.id
_entity.type
_entity.pdbx_description
1 polymer ?
#
loop_
_entity_poly.entity_id
_entity_poly.type
_entity_poly.pdbx_seq_one_letter_code
_entity_poly.pdbx_strand_id
1 'polypeptide(L)'
;MIRHTGIFSGIVLLCVFALATGSRTEGAKQSTESINNLQIHLSLDKPVCRPGEEIALTVEFANRGAKPFRVLVHDVFIGEELEVKRQGGESIPRQSGFIWHSPKVNHFPGRTFALAPGEQKTISLEARLDLQYRLVFAAPGGRENNPDMQKVKARLGLPDGYPDKYVSRGRVFPLEKPGLYEIRFVYERTEADRQWNLPGNLPQAERSLDHLWLGKAASNTIAVEVKDLCRGD
;
A
#
# COMPACT_ATOMS: atom_id res chain seq x y z
N MET A 1 -10.18 -68.95 26.22
CA MET A 1 -9.07 -68.63 27.15
C MET A 1 -8.22 -67.55 26.51
N ILE A 2 -8.09 -66.41 27.16
CA ILE A 2 -7.54 -65.15 26.63
C ILE A 2 -6.05 -65.31 26.30
N ARG A 3 -5.62 -64.90 25.10
CA ARG A 3 -4.24 -64.45 24.81
C ARG A 3 -4.26 -63.30 23.81
N HIS A 4 -3.99 -62.10 24.33
CA HIS A 4 -3.52 -60.94 23.58
C HIS A 4 -2.03 -61.10 23.28
N THR A 5 -1.58 -60.69 22.09
CA THR A 5 -0.27 -60.00 21.90
C THR A 5 -0.10 -59.46 20.48
N GLY A 6 0.07 -58.14 20.37
CA GLY A 6 0.97 -57.45 19.43
C GLY A 6 0.40 -57.06 18.06
N ILE A 7 0.71 -55.92 17.45
CA ILE A 7 1.79 -54.93 17.64
C ILE A 7 1.23 -53.56 17.21
N PHE A 8 1.32 -52.55 18.08
CA PHE A 8 1.12 -51.14 17.72
C PHE A 8 2.45 -50.58 17.21
N SER A 9 2.49 -50.09 15.96
CA SER A 9 3.60 -49.29 15.45
C SER A 9 3.27 -47.81 15.70
N GLY A 10 3.74 -47.30 16.84
CA GLY A 10 3.70 -45.88 17.18
C GLY A 10 4.93 -45.19 16.59
N ILE A 11 4.72 -44.30 15.62
CA ILE A 11 5.72 -43.33 15.18
C ILE A 11 5.79 -42.24 16.26
N VAL A 12 6.88 -42.27 17.04
CA VAL A 12 7.26 -41.17 17.93
C VAL A 12 7.95 -40.11 17.05
N LEU A 13 7.20 -39.08 16.67
CA LEU A 13 7.77 -37.88 16.07
C LEU A 13 8.35 -37.03 17.20
N LEU A 14 9.67 -37.15 17.38
CA LEU A 14 10.45 -36.36 18.33
C LEU A 14 10.61 -34.93 17.76
N CYS A 15 9.68 -34.03 18.09
CA CYS A 15 9.88 -32.60 17.84
C CYS A 15 10.87 -32.05 18.88
N VAL A 16 12.13 -31.93 18.47
CA VAL A 16 13.16 -31.17 19.19
C VAL A 16 12.79 -29.69 19.09
N PHE A 17 12.22 -29.13 20.15
CA PHE A 17 12.16 -27.68 20.33
C PHE A 17 13.56 -27.18 20.70
N ALA A 18 14.32 -26.78 19.69
CA ALA A 18 15.47 -25.93 19.89
C ALA A 18 14.97 -24.55 20.34
N LEU A 19 15.13 -24.26 21.64
CA LEU A 19 15.08 -22.91 22.19
C LEU A 19 16.28 -22.11 21.64
N ALA A 20 16.10 -21.54 20.46
CA ALA A 20 16.97 -20.50 19.94
C ALA A 20 16.36 -19.15 20.29
N THR A 21 16.79 -18.56 21.41
CA THR A 21 16.63 -17.13 21.68
C THR A 21 17.60 -16.36 20.78
N GLY A 22 17.28 -16.34 19.49
CA GLY A 22 17.87 -15.41 18.53
C GLY A 22 16.73 -14.58 17.99
N SER A 23 16.73 -13.28 18.27
CA SER A 23 15.87 -12.29 17.62
C SER A 23 16.24 -12.19 16.14
N ARG A 24 15.92 -13.24 15.38
CA ARG A 24 15.84 -13.18 13.93
C ARG A 24 14.50 -12.50 13.69
N THR A 25 14.55 -11.22 13.32
CA THR A 25 13.47 -10.61 12.55
C THR A 25 13.22 -11.52 11.36
N GLU A 26 12.24 -12.41 11.47
CA GLU A 26 11.73 -13.18 10.34
C GLU A 26 11.39 -12.14 9.28
N GLY A 27 12.14 -12.18 8.17
CA GLY A 27 11.93 -11.27 7.06
C GLY A 27 10.45 -11.33 6.70
N ALA A 28 9.80 -10.16 6.71
CA ALA A 28 8.38 -10.02 6.46
C ALA A 28 7.99 -10.91 5.27
N LYS A 29 7.09 -11.87 5.51
CA LYS A 29 6.66 -12.84 4.49
C LYS A 29 5.88 -12.09 3.41
N GLN A 30 6.57 -11.73 2.34
CA GLN A 30 5.96 -11.10 1.17
C GLN A 30 5.14 -12.13 0.40
N SER A 31 3.87 -11.84 0.16
CA SER A 31 3.02 -12.62 -0.74
C SER A 31 2.76 -11.81 -2.01
N THR A 32 3.16 -12.35 -3.16
CA THR A 32 2.91 -11.75 -4.48
C THR A 32 1.80 -12.53 -5.17
N GLU A 33 0.66 -11.91 -5.42
CA GLU A 33 -0.36 -12.45 -6.31
C GLU A 33 -0.19 -11.83 -7.71
N SER A 34 0.16 -12.64 -8.70
CA SER A 34 0.28 -12.20 -10.10
C SER A 34 -1.05 -12.40 -10.85
N ILE A 35 -1.53 -11.38 -11.54
CA ILE A 35 -2.67 -11.50 -12.46
C ILE A 35 -2.20 -11.34 -13.89
N ASN A 36 -2.52 -12.30 -14.75
CA ASN A 36 -2.36 -12.18 -16.20
C ASN A 36 -0.97 -11.65 -16.62
N ASN A 37 0.09 -12.06 -15.93
CA ASN A 37 1.47 -11.61 -16.14
C ASN A 37 1.80 -10.16 -15.69
N LEU A 38 0.87 -9.40 -15.10
CA LEU A 38 1.23 -8.22 -14.31
C LEU A 38 1.67 -8.69 -12.92
N GLN A 39 2.88 -8.32 -12.53
CA GLN A 39 3.41 -8.49 -11.19
C GLN A 39 3.43 -7.13 -10.50
N ILE A 40 2.94 -7.10 -9.26
CA ILE A 40 3.07 -5.96 -8.37
C ILE A 40 3.99 -6.39 -7.24
N HIS A 41 5.04 -5.63 -7.02
CA HIS A 41 5.94 -5.80 -5.88
C HIS A 41 5.90 -4.55 -5.02
N LEU A 42 5.72 -4.73 -3.72
CA LEU A 42 5.68 -3.67 -2.74
C LEU A 42 6.90 -3.81 -1.83
N SER A 43 7.57 -2.69 -1.55
CA SER A 43 8.71 -2.66 -0.64
C SER A 43 8.75 -1.37 0.17
N LEU A 44 9.49 -1.40 1.27
CA LEU A 44 9.78 -0.24 2.13
C LEU A 44 11.28 -0.03 2.20
N ASP A 45 11.67 1.24 2.32
CA ASP A 45 13.05 1.61 2.66
C ASP A 45 13.45 1.14 4.07
N LYS A 46 12.48 1.05 5.00
CA LYS A 46 12.70 0.51 6.34
C LYS A 46 11.53 -0.35 6.86
N PRO A 47 11.84 -1.50 7.49
CA PRO A 47 10.83 -2.38 8.06
C PRO A 47 10.36 -1.95 9.46
N VAL A 48 11.07 -1.01 10.11
CA VAL A 48 10.75 -0.48 11.44
C VAL A 48 10.70 1.04 11.34
N CYS A 49 9.66 1.67 11.89
CA CYS A 49 9.51 3.11 11.92
C CYS A 49 9.13 3.62 13.31
N ARG A 50 9.52 4.87 13.60
CA ARG A 50 9.19 5.59 14.84
C ARG A 50 8.38 6.85 14.55
N PRO A 51 7.56 7.32 15.50
CA PRO A 51 6.88 8.60 15.36
C PRO A 51 7.83 9.74 15.02
N GLY A 52 7.46 10.54 14.03
CA GLY A 52 8.26 11.60 13.45
C GLY A 52 9.05 11.18 12.20
N GLU A 53 9.20 9.90 11.92
CA GLU A 53 9.99 9.42 10.78
C GLU A 53 9.21 9.38 9.46
N GLU A 54 9.93 9.66 8.38
CA GLU A 54 9.44 9.48 7.00
C GLU A 54 9.78 8.08 6.52
N ILE A 55 8.89 7.48 5.72
CA ILE A 55 8.98 6.13 5.18
C ILE A 55 8.73 6.23 3.67
N ALA A 56 9.54 5.55 2.88
CA ALA A 56 9.33 5.46 1.44
C ALA A 56 8.79 4.06 1.10
N LEU A 57 7.58 4.03 0.54
CA LEU A 57 6.95 2.82 0.04
C LEU A 57 7.07 2.78 -1.47
N THR A 58 7.70 1.74 -1.99
CA THR A 58 7.95 1.58 -3.42
C THR A 58 7.01 0.53 -3.99
N VAL A 59 6.27 0.87 -5.04
CA VAL A 59 5.46 -0.08 -5.81
C VAL A 59 6.09 -0.26 -7.18
N GLU A 60 6.50 -1.48 -7.49
CA GLU A 60 6.96 -1.87 -8.81
C GLU A 60 5.86 -2.64 -9.54
N PHE A 61 5.56 -2.19 -10.75
CA PHE A 61 4.72 -2.88 -11.71
C PHE A 61 5.62 -3.50 -12.77
N ALA A 62 5.51 -4.81 -13.01
CA ALA A 62 6.26 -5.49 -14.04
C ALA A 62 5.32 -6.26 -14.99
N ASN A 63 5.45 -6.02 -16.29
CA ASN A 63 4.75 -6.76 -17.32
C ASN A 63 5.58 -7.97 -17.76
N ARG A 64 5.19 -9.17 -17.31
CA ARG A 64 5.78 -10.45 -17.70
C ARG A 64 5.04 -11.12 -18.86
N GLY A 65 4.07 -10.44 -19.46
CA GLY A 65 3.22 -10.97 -20.52
C GLY A 65 3.74 -10.65 -21.91
N ALA A 66 3.10 -11.23 -22.93
CA ALA A 66 3.41 -10.98 -24.33
C ALA A 66 2.69 -9.74 -24.92
N LYS A 67 1.79 -9.11 -24.15
CA LYS A 67 0.99 -7.95 -24.58
C LYS A 67 1.24 -6.76 -23.67
N PRO A 68 1.15 -5.52 -24.18
CA PRO A 68 1.27 -4.33 -23.34
C PRO A 68 0.11 -4.21 -22.35
N PHE A 69 0.37 -3.60 -21.18
CA PHE A 69 -0.65 -3.22 -20.19
C PHE A 69 -0.77 -1.71 -20.10
N ARG A 70 -1.92 -1.25 -19.62
CA ARG A 70 -2.05 0.10 -19.06
C ARG A 70 -2.35 -0.02 -17.58
N VAL A 71 -1.60 0.72 -16.77
CA VAL A 71 -1.79 0.84 -15.33
C VAL A 71 -2.34 2.24 -15.06
N LEU A 72 -3.46 2.31 -14.35
CA LEU A 72 -4.00 3.54 -13.80
C LEU A 72 -3.51 3.69 -12.37
N VAL A 73 -2.93 4.84 -12.02
CA VAL A 73 -2.61 5.14 -10.62
C VAL A 73 -3.32 6.44 -10.25
N HIS A 74 -4.09 6.42 -9.17
CA HIS A 74 -4.82 7.59 -8.68
C HIS A 74 -3.84 8.53 -7.97
N ASP A 75 -3.06 9.29 -8.77
CA ASP A 75 -2.11 10.26 -8.26
C ASP A 75 -2.79 11.30 -7.37
N VAL A 76 -3.99 11.76 -7.73
CA VAL A 76 -4.79 12.72 -6.95
C VAL A 76 -5.17 12.19 -5.55
N PHE A 77 -5.15 10.87 -5.35
CA PHE A 77 -5.54 10.23 -4.10
C PHE A 77 -4.52 9.16 -3.69
N ILE A 78 -3.24 9.53 -3.60
CA ILE A 78 -2.17 8.62 -3.14
C ILE A 78 -2.61 7.87 -1.87
N GLY A 79 -2.59 6.54 -1.96
CA GLY A 79 -2.99 5.65 -0.89
C GLY A 79 -4.44 5.14 -1.00
N GLU A 80 -5.17 5.42 -2.07
CA GLU A 80 -6.48 4.79 -2.30
C GLU A 80 -6.39 3.30 -2.59
N GLU A 81 -5.29 2.89 -3.21
CA GLU A 81 -4.95 1.50 -3.47
C GLU A 81 -4.32 0.82 -2.25
N LEU A 82 -4.14 1.53 -1.13
CA LEU A 82 -3.53 0.97 0.08
C LEU A 82 -4.60 0.54 1.09
N GLU A 83 -4.48 -0.70 1.55
CA GLU A 83 -5.09 -1.19 2.77
C GLU A 83 -4.02 -1.26 3.86
N VAL A 84 -4.36 -0.82 5.07
CA VAL A 84 -3.50 -0.99 6.25
C VAL A 84 -4.27 -1.78 7.28
N LYS A 85 -3.65 -2.83 7.81
CA LYS A 85 -4.21 -3.72 8.84
C LYS A 85 -3.24 -3.85 9.98
N ARG A 86 -3.75 -3.98 11.20
CA ARG A 86 -2.91 -4.49 12.30
C ARG A 86 -2.76 -6.00 12.11
N GLN A 87 -1.59 -6.56 12.38
CA GLN A 87 -1.40 -8.01 12.25
C GLN A 87 -2.43 -8.77 13.11
N GLY A 88 -3.22 -9.64 12.48
CA GLY A 88 -4.32 -10.37 13.13
C GLY A 88 -5.54 -9.53 13.52
N GLY A 89 -5.61 -8.26 13.11
CA GLY A 89 -6.71 -7.34 13.36
C GLY A 89 -7.51 -6.98 12.12
N GLU A 90 -8.45 -6.05 12.28
CA GLU A 90 -9.28 -5.52 11.19
C GLU A 90 -8.54 -4.47 10.34
N SER A 91 -9.09 -4.19 9.16
CA SER A 91 -8.64 -3.08 8.31
C SER A 91 -8.82 -1.76 9.04
N ILE A 92 -7.75 -0.96 9.06
CA ILE A 92 -7.77 0.39 9.59
C ILE A 92 -8.48 1.27 8.56
N PRO A 93 -9.57 1.95 8.94
CA PRO A 93 -10.30 2.79 8.02
C PRO A 93 -9.42 3.97 7.60
N ARG A 94 -9.31 4.18 6.28
CA ARG A 94 -8.67 5.37 5.73
C ARG A 94 -9.49 6.61 6.11
N GLN A 95 -8.83 7.65 6.61
CA GLN A 95 -9.42 8.97 6.73
C GLN A 95 -9.04 9.79 5.49
N SER A 96 -10.05 10.20 4.73
CA SER A 96 -9.84 11.09 3.60
C SER A 96 -9.50 12.50 4.09
N GLY A 97 -8.34 13.01 3.72
CA GLY A 97 -8.05 14.44 3.75
C GLY A 97 -9.06 15.21 2.90
N PHE A 98 -9.24 16.49 3.22
CA PHE A 98 -10.20 17.37 2.55
C PHE A 98 -10.13 17.29 1.02
N ILE A 99 -11.30 17.15 0.40
CA ILE A 99 -11.46 17.29 -1.05
C ILE A 99 -11.48 18.79 -1.38
N TRP A 100 -10.31 19.40 -1.49
CA TRP A 100 -10.21 20.59 -2.33
C TRP A 100 -10.47 20.11 -3.76
N HIS A 101 -11.64 20.46 -4.28
CA HIS A 101 -12.10 20.12 -5.62
C HIS A 101 -10.92 20.12 -6.60
N SER A 102 -10.80 19.04 -7.38
CA SER A 102 -9.96 19.03 -8.57
C SER A 102 -10.31 20.28 -9.38
N PRO A 103 -9.40 21.25 -9.56
CA PRO A 103 -9.68 22.32 -10.50
C PRO A 103 -10.04 21.63 -11.83
N LYS A 104 -11.16 22.04 -12.43
CA LYS A 104 -11.65 21.57 -13.73
C LYS A 104 -10.61 21.88 -14.80
N VAL A 105 -9.54 21.10 -14.89
CA VAL A 105 -8.54 21.24 -15.95
C VAL A 105 -7.84 19.90 -16.18
N ASN A 106 -8.38 19.20 -17.19
CA ASN A 106 -7.77 18.26 -18.14
C ASN A 106 -7.08 16.98 -17.67
N HIS A 107 -6.72 16.78 -16.39
CA HIS A 107 -6.04 15.57 -15.93
C HIS A 107 -6.73 14.94 -14.72
N PHE A 108 -8.05 14.73 -14.85
CA PHE A 108 -8.81 14.02 -13.84
C PHE A 108 -9.44 12.75 -14.43
N PRO A 109 -9.30 11.58 -13.76
CA PRO A 109 -8.44 11.24 -12.63
C PRO A 109 -7.34 10.23 -13.01
N GLY A 110 -6.15 10.45 -12.45
CA GLY A 110 -5.06 9.50 -12.48
C GLY A 110 -4.06 9.69 -13.62
N ARG A 111 -2.82 9.27 -13.36
CA ARG A 111 -1.83 9.06 -14.42
C ARG A 111 -1.98 7.62 -14.89
N THR A 112 -2.37 7.46 -16.15
CA THR A 112 -2.21 6.18 -16.83
C THR A 112 -0.82 6.12 -17.45
N PHE A 113 -0.17 4.97 -17.33
CA PHE A 113 1.03 4.68 -18.10
C PHE A 113 0.90 3.32 -18.78
N ALA A 114 1.52 3.18 -19.94
CA ALA A 114 1.64 1.90 -20.63
C ALA A 114 2.90 1.17 -20.15
N LEU A 115 2.81 -0.15 -20.09
CA LEU A 115 3.91 -1.07 -19.83
C LEU A 115 4.05 -2.04 -21.00
N ALA A 116 5.11 -1.93 -21.79
CA ALA A 116 5.43 -2.88 -22.84
C ALA A 116 5.75 -4.29 -22.27
N PRO A 117 5.68 -5.36 -23.09
CA PRO A 117 6.17 -6.69 -22.70
C PRO A 117 7.60 -6.64 -22.15
N GLY A 118 7.80 -7.17 -20.94
CA GLY A 118 9.09 -7.17 -20.25
C GLY A 118 9.44 -5.87 -19.51
N GLU A 119 8.66 -4.80 -19.68
CA GLU A 119 8.89 -3.51 -19.03
C GLU A 119 8.52 -3.56 -17.54
N GLN A 120 9.24 -2.76 -16.75
CA GLN A 120 8.93 -2.48 -15.36
C GLN A 120 8.84 -0.97 -15.11
N LYS A 121 7.95 -0.57 -14.21
CA LYS A 121 7.78 0.81 -13.76
C LYS A 121 7.66 0.85 -12.26
N THR A 122 8.38 1.78 -11.67
CA THR A 122 8.39 2.00 -10.23
C THR A 122 7.70 3.32 -9.90
N ILE A 123 6.87 3.31 -8.86
CA ILE A 123 6.35 4.50 -8.20
C ILE A 123 6.83 4.51 -6.75
N SER A 124 7.19 5.68 -6.24
CA SER A 124 7.53 5.87 -4.83
C SER A 124 6.45 6.70 -4.17
N LEU A 125 5.93 6.19 -3.06
CA LEU A 125 4.95 6.84 -2.20
C LEU A 125 5.65 7.23 -0.90
N GLU A 126 5.76 8.52 -0.66
CA GLU A 126 6.29 9.02 0.61
C GLU A 126 5.19 9.01 1.67
N ALA A 127 5.50 8.50 2.85
CA ALA A 127 4.66 8.57 4.03
C ALA A 127 5.44 9.11 5.22
N ARG A 128 4.72 9.57 6.22
CA ARG A 128 5.28 9.95 7.52
C ARG A 128 4.44 9.36 8.62
N LEU A 129 5.09 8.73 9.59
CA LEU A 129 4.45 8.36 10.85
C LEU A 129 4.53 9.59 11.76
N ASP A 130 3.40 10.16 12.15
CA ASP A 130 3.41 11.32 13.02
C ASP A 130 3.46 10.97 14.52
N LEU A 131 3.52 12.01 15.36
CA LEU A 131 3.62 11.87 16.81
C LEU A 131 2.37 11.25 17.47
N GLN A 132 1.27 11.12 16.74
CA GLN A 132 0.01 10.52 17.20
C GLN A 132 -0.22 9.14 16.58
N TYR A 133 0.82 8.49 16.06
CA TYR A 133 0.74 7.19 15.38
C TYR A 133 -0.21 7.19 14.18
N ARG A 134 -0.23 8.28 13.40
CA ARG A 134 -0.93 8.32 12.11
C ARG A 134 0.08 8.15 10.99
N LEU A 135 -0.18 7.21 10.11
CA LEU A 135 0.57 7.06 8.86
C LEU A 135 -0.07 7.97 7.80
N VAL A 136 0.66 8.99 7.39
CA VAL A 136 0.16 10.03 6.47
C VAL A 136 0.95 10.01 5.18
N PHE A 137 0.28 9.83 4.05
CA PHE A 137 0.91 9.83 2.73
C PHE A 137 1.02 11.24 2.16
N ALA A 138 2.13 11.51 1.48
CA ALA A 138 2.36 12.77 0.78
C ALA A 138 1.34 12.96 -0.35
N ALA A 139 0.83 14.17 -0.49
CA ALA A 139 -0.04 14.57 -1.57
C ALA A 139 0.78 14.88 -2.84
N PRO A 140 0.26 14.52 -4.03
CA PRO A 140 0.91 14.90 -5.29
C PRO A 140 0.99 16.43 -5.43
N GLY A 141 2.17 16.95 -5.75
CA GLY A 141 2.33 18.38 -6.02
C GLY A 141 2.02 19.30 -4.83
N GLY A 142 2.10 18.80 -3.60
CA GLY A 142 2.01 19.61 -2.40
C GLY A 142 3.05 20.73 -2.46
N ARG A 143 2.58 21.98 -2.61
CA ARG A 143 3.47 23.14 -2.55
C ARG A 143 3.88 23.33 -1.10
N GLU A 144 5.18 23.43 -0.87
CA GLU A 144 5.68 24.00 0.39
C GLU A 144 5.11 25.42 0.52
N ASN A 145 4.55 25.74 1.68
CA ASN A 145 4.02 27.06 2.05
C ASN A 145 2.64 27.40 1.43
N ASN A 146 1.69 26.47 1.49
CA ASN A 146 0.30 26.81 1.16
C ASN A 146 -0.35 27.56 2.36
N PRO A 147 -0.82 28.82 2.19
CA PRO A 147 -1.32 29.64 3.30
C PRO A 147 -2.59 29.06 3.96
N ASP A 148 -3.36 28.23 3.26
CA ASP A 148 -4.56 27.59 3.81
C ASP A 148 -4.26 26.36 4.68
N MET A 149 -2.99 25.91 4.74
CA MET A 149 -2.64 24.65 5.38
C MET A 149 -2.79 24.67 6.89
N GLN A 150 -2.64 25.81 7.55
CA GLN A 150 -2.77 25.89 9.02
C GLN A 150 -4.18 25.47 9.49
N LYS A 151 -5.22 25.87 8.77
CA LYS A 151 -6.60 25.45 9.06
C LYS A 151 -6.79 23.94 8.88
N VAL A 152 -6.14 23.37 7.87
CA VAL A 152 -6.23 21.92 7.59
C VAL A 152 -5.47 21.11 8.63
N LYS A 153 -4.25 21.55 9.02
CA LYS A 153 -3.46 20.92 10.10
C LYS A 153 -4.25 20.87 11.40
N ALA A 154 -4.80 22.01 11.81
CA ALA A 154 -5.61 22.11 13.03
C ALA A 154 -6.80 21.14 13.00
N ARG A 155 -7.52 21.05 11.87
CA ARG A 155 -8.66 20.13 11.75
C ARG A 155 -8.26 18.65 11.70
N LEU A 156 -7.16 18.30 11.05
CA LEU A 156 -6.65 16.93 11.05
C LEU A 156 -5.99 16.56 12.39
N GLY A 157 -5.82 17.52 13.31
CA GLY A 157 -5.09 17.34 14.56
C GLY A 157 -3.59 17.11 14.35
N LEU A 158 -3.04 17.61 13.25
CA LEU A 158 -1.60 17.51 12.96
C LEU A 158 -0.84 18.58 13.75
N PRO A 159 0.34 18.26 14.30
CA PRO A 159 1.12 19.21 15.09
C PRO A 159 1.62 20.40 14.26
N ASP A 160 1.93 21.51 14.93
CA ASP A 160 2.60 22.63 14.29
C ASP A 160 3.95 22.19 13.69
N GLY A 161 4.28 22.72 12.51
CA GLY A 161 5.48 22.32 11.76
C GLY A 161 5.34 21.04 10.94
N TYR A 162 4.18 20.37 10.95
CA TYR A 162 3.93 19.23 10.05
C TYR A 162 4.05 19.67 8.57
N PRO A 163 4.83 19.00 7.70
CA PRO A 163 5.10 19.52 6.36
C PRO A 163 3.84 19.59 5.48
N ASP A 164 3.67 20.69 4.74
CA ASP A 164 2.47 20.95 3.93
C ASP A 164 2.21 19.86 2.88
N LYS A 165 3.27 19.23 2.37
CA LYS A 165 3.19 18.14 1.39
C LYS A 165 2.35 16.96 1.88
N TYR A 166 2.12 16.80 3.18
CA TYR A 166 1.32 15.70 3.74
C TYR A 166 -0.14 16.04 4.09
N VAL A 167 -0.56 17.30 3.95
CA VAL A 167 -1.78 17.79 4.62
C VAL A 167 -2.95 18.04 3.64
N SER A 168 -2.69 17.98 2.33
CA SER A 168 -3.70 18.24 1.29
C SER A 168 -4.50 16.98 0.92
N ARG A 169 -4.28 16.42 -0.27
CA ARG A 169 -4.98 15.24 -0.80
C ARG A 169 -4.42 13.90 -0.31
N GLY A 170 -3.52 13.94 0.68
CA GLY A 170 -2.94 12.75 1.29
C GLY A 170 -4.00 11.88 1.97
N ARG A 171 -3.65 10.62 2.19
CA ARG A 171 -4.43 9.67 2.98
C ARG A 171 -3.80 9.51 4.35
N VAL A 172 -4.65 9.39 5.36
CA VAL A 172 -4.26 9.22 6.76
C VAL A 172 -4.81 7.89 7.26
N PHE A 173 -3.95 7.06 7.86
CA PHE A 173 -4.32 5.83 8.53
C PHE A 173 -4.02 5.97 10.03
N PRO A 174 -5.04 6.07 10.90
CA PRO A 174 -4.83 6.15 12.34
C PRO A 174 -4.44 4.76 12.87
N LEU A 175 -3.16 4.56 13.19
CA LEU A 175 -2.68 3.25 13.68
C LEU A 175 -3.03 3.04 15.16
N GLU A 176 -3.32 4.12 15.89
CA GLU A 176 -3.73 4.18 17.30
C GLU A 176 -2.66 3.74 18.33
N LYS A 177 -1.83 2.72 18.03
CA LYS A 177 -0.84 2.15 18.97
C LYS A 177 0.43 1.63 18.26
N PRO A 178 1.56 1.47 18.97
CA PRO A 178 2.69 0.69 18.48
C PRO A 178 2.33 -0.78 18.17
N GLY A 179 3.07 -1.42 17.26
CA GLY A 179 2.90 -2.82 16.90
C GLY A 179 3.24 -3.14 15.45
N LEU A 180 2.98 -4.37 15.03
CA LEU A 180 3.16 -4.81 13.65
C LEU A 180 1.90 -4.53 12.82
N TYR A 181 2.11 -3.90 11.67
CA TYR A 181 1.09 -3.58 10.68
C TYR A 181 1.41 -4.22 9.35
N GLU A 182 0.38 -4.58 8.61
CA GLU A 182 0.44 -5.05 7.23
C GLU A 182 -0.06 -3.93 6.31
N ILE A 183 0.75 -3.58 5.33
CA ILE A 183 0.37 -2.65 4.26
C ILE A 183 0.21 -3.48 2.99
N ARG A 184 -0.97 -3.39 2.38
CA ARG A 184 -1.29 -4.08 1.14
C ARG A 184 -1.61 -3.07 0.05
N PHE A 185 -0.92 -3.19 -1.07
CA PHE A 185 -1.32 -2.49 -2.29
C PHE A 185 -2.31 -3.38 -3.05
N VAL A 186 -3.50 -2.88 -3.27
CA VAL A 186 -4.59 -3.53 -4.00
C VAL A 186 -4.85 -2.74 -5.26
N TYR A 187 -4.50 -3.34 -6.39
CA TYR A 187 -4.90 -2.86 -7.69
C TYR A 187 -6.15 -3.61 -8.14
N GLU A 188 -7.31 -3.01 -7.91
CA GLU A 188 -8.60 -3.53 -8.32
C GLU A 188 -9.25 -2.60 -9.35
N ARG A 189 -9.89 -3.20 -10.35
CA ARG A 189 -10.69 -2.44 -11.32
C ARG A 189 -12.05 -2.14 -10.69
N THR A 190 -12.43 -0.86 -10.66
CA THR A 190 -13.80 -0.47 -10.33
C THR A 190 -14.62 -0.17 -11.60
N GLU A 191 -15.95 -0.22 -11.49
CA GLU A 191 -16.83 0.19 -12.60
C GLU A 191 -16.68 1.69 -12.91
N ALA A 192 -16.34 2.49 -11.89
CA ALA A 192 -16.08 3.92 -12.05
C ALA A 192 -14.87 4.16 -12.98
N ASP A 193 -13.82 3.34 -12.90
CA ASP A 193 -12.63 3.43 -13.75
C ASP A 193 -12.94 3.28 -15.24
N ARG A 194 -14.07 2.68 -15.62
CA ARG A 194 -14.54 2.64 -17.01
C ARG A 194 -15.04 4.00 -17.49
N GLN A 195 -15.72 4.74 -16.62
CA GLN A 195 -16.34 6.02 -16.94
C GLN A 195 -15.33 7.16 -17.01
N TRP A 196 -14.17 7.00 -16.36
CA TRP A 196 -13.09 7.99 -16.33
C TRP A 196 -12.25 8.05 -17.61
N ASN A 197 -12.47 7.13 -18.55
CA ASN A 197 -11.76 7.13 -19.81
C ASN A 197 -12.52 8.00 -20.82
N LEU A 198 -11.97 9.19 -21.11
CA LEU A 198 -11.41 9.59 -22.42
C LEU A 198 -11.60 11.08 -22.74
N PRO A 199 -10.56 11.77 -23.27
CA PRO A 199 -10.76 12.96 -24.10
C PRO A 199 -11.61 12.60 -25.32
N GLY A 200 -12.65 13.40 -25.60
CA GLY A 200 -13.62 13.19 -26.67
C GLY A 200 -13.06 13.23 -28.11
N ASN A 201 -11.74 13.23 -28.30
CA ASN A 201 -11.02 13.51 -29.54
C ASN A 201 -10.06 12.40 -30.01
N LEU A 202 -9.91 11.28 -29.29
CA LEU A 202 -9.14 10.11 -29.79
C LEU A 202 -10.00 9.20 -30.71
N PRO A 203 -9.48 8.34 -31.58
CA PRO A 203 -10.30 7.33 -32.28
C PRO A 203 -10.97 6.33 -31.32
N GLN A 204 -12.21 5.88 -31.59
CA GLN A 204 -12.97 4.99 -30.69
C GLN A 204 -12.26 3.65 -30.36
N ALA A 205 -11.44 3.16 -31.27
CA ALA A 205 -10.63 1.96 -31.07
C ALA A 205 -9.43 2.18 -30.11
N GLU A 206 -8.91 3.39 -30.02
CA GLU A 206 -7.86 3.79 -29.06
C GLU A 206 -8.45 4.22 -27.72
N ARG A 207 -9.74 4.57 -27.75
CA ARG A 207 -10.57 4.90 -26.61
C ARG A 207 -10.91 3.66 -25.78
N SER A 208 -11.17 2.54 -26.44
CA SER A 208 -11.53 1.29 -25.80
C SER A 208 -10.34 0.70 -25.02
N LEU A 209 -10.44 0.72 -23.69
CA LEU A 209 -9.58 -0.10 -22.81
C LEU A 209 -9.99 -1.60 -22.82
N ASP A 210 -10.92 -2.02 -23.69
CA ASP A 210 -11.41 -3.41 -23.70
C ASP A 210 -10.31 -4.40 -24.10
N HIS A 211 -9.26 -3.93 -24.78
CA HIS A 211 -8.08 -4.71 -25.14
C HIS A 211 -6.94 -4.62 -24.10
N LEU A 212 -7.09 -3.81 -23.06
CA LEU A 212 -6.05 -3.42 -22.11
C LEU A 212 -6.31 -3.89 -20.68
N TRP A 213 -7.43 -4.58 -20.41
CA TRP A 213 -7.91 -4.75 -19.04
C TRP A 213 -7.62 -6.12 -18.41
N LEU A 214 -6.91 -6.05 -17.30
CA LEU A 214 -6.48 -7.11 -16.40
C LEU A 214 -7.67 -7.76 -15.67
N GLY A 215 -7.49 -9.02 -15.26
CA GLY A 215 -8.44 -9.78 -14.44
C GLY A 215 -8.69 -9.15 -13.06
N LYS A 216 -9.49 -9.84 -12.25
CA LYS A 216 -10.28 -9.25 -11.14
C LYS A 216 -9.51 -8.32 -10.15
N ALA A 217 -8.29 -8.62 -9.67
CA ALA A 217 -7.46 -7.70 -8.86
C ALA A 217 -6.02 -8.23 -8.63
N ALA A 218 -4.98 -7.38 -8.71
CA ALA A 218 -3.61 -7.76 -8.33
C ALA A 218 -3.24 -7.13 -6.98
N SER A 219 -2.50 -7.86 -6.12
CA SER A 219 -2.12 -7.33 -4.81
C SER A 219 -0.77 -7.82 -4.29
N ASN A 220 -0.15 -7.01 -3.43
CA ASN A 220 1.06 -7.36 -2.70
C ASN A 220 1.00 -6.80 -1.27
N THR A 221 1.46 -7.58 -0.29
CA THR A 221 1.43 -7.22 1.13
C THR A 221 2.83 -7.25 1.72
N ILE A 222 3.13 -6.26 2.56
CA ILE A 222 4.35 -6.16 3.36
C ILE A 222 4.02 -5.87 4.82
N ALA A 223 4.97 -6.09 5.72
CA ALA A 223 4.85 -5.74 7.12
C ALA A 223 5.73 -4.54 7.48
N VAL A 224 5.26 -3.73 8.43
CA VAL A 224 6.00 -2.63 9.07
C VAL A 224 5.79 -2.67 10.57
N GLU A 225 6.87 -2.55 11.33
CA GLU A 225 6.84 -2.46 12.79
C GLU A 225 6.87 -0.98 13.22
N VAL A 226 5.86 -0.57 13.99
CA VAL A 226 5.78 0.76 14.59
C VAL A 226 6.23 0.67 16.05
N LYS A 227 7.35 1.32 16.38
CA LYS A 227 7.89 1.37 17.75
C LYS A 227 7.44 2.61 18.51
N ASP A 228 7.40 2.50 19.84
CA ASP A 228 7.11 3.63 20.73
C ASP A 228 8.29 4.60 20.82
N LEU A 229 8.04 5.87 21.15
CA LEU A 229 9.05 6.89 21.41
C LEU A 229 9.80 6.64 22.73
N CYS A 230 9.16 5.98 23.70
CA CYS A 230 9.58 6.00 25.10
C CYS A 230 10.25 4.71 25.60
N ARG A 231 10.44 3.70 24.75
CA ARG A 231 11.20 2.50 25.13
C ARG A 231 12.52 2.50 24.36
N GLY A 232 13.53 3.12 24.98
CA GLY A 232 14.92 2.87 24.61
C GLY A 232 15.25 1.43 24.99
N ASP A 233 15.36 0.57 23.99
CA ASP A 233 16.13 -0.67 24.08
C ASP A 233 17.62 -0.35 23.95
#